data_AF-A0A2M6W8Y3-F1
#
_entry.id   AF-A0A2M6W8Y3-F1
#
_cell.length_a   1.000
_cell.length_b   1.000
_cell.length_c   1.000
_cell.angle_alpha   90.00
_cell.angle_beta   90.00
_cell.angle_gamma   90.00
#
_symmetry.space_group_name_H-M   'P 1'
#
loop_
_entity.id
_entity.type
_entity.pdbx_description
1 polymer ?
#
loop_
_entity_poly.entity_id
_entity_poly.type
_entity_poly.pdbx_seq_one_letter_code
_entity_poly.pdbx_strand_id
1 'polypeptide(L)'
;ANTAWLKSEEVADIVNTLMLVKRDPTTAENLYQTDKSNPAGKETWSADKVKEELRNKGGTPIDSISDISISADFGSGKSTTVTINGQGFSAAEFKDRFNLRAPANIQIVGPLFNVERQ
;
A
#
# COMPACT_ATOMS: atom_id res chain seq x y z
N ALA A 1 -6.56 21.33 4.92
CA ALA A 1 -6.32 21.03 6.35
C ALA A 1 -5.06 20.17 6.44
N ASN A 2 -4.04 20.61 7.18
CA ASN A 2 -2.85 19.80 7.47
C ASN A 2 -3.18 18.94 8.70
N THR A 3 -3.81 17.79 8.48
CA THR A 3 -4.01 16.80 9.54
C THR A 3 -2.74 15.95 9.63
N ALA A 4 -2.44 15.41 10.81
CA ALA A 4 -1.40 14.39 10.99
C ALA A 4 -1.80 13.02 10.39
N TRP A 5 -2.87 13.01 9.59
CA TRP A 5 -3.55 11.83 9.06
C TRP A 5 -3.44 11.84 7.54
N LEU A 6 -3.43 10.66 6.93
CA LEU A 6 -3.36 10.52 5.48
C LEU A 6 -4.50 11.27 4.80
N LYS A 7 -4.19 11.91 3.68
CA LYS A 7 -5.19 12.50 2.78
C LYS A 7 -5.97 11.39 2.09
N SER A 8 -7.22 11.67 1.71
CA SER A 8 -8.05 10.68 1.00
C SER A 8 -7.40 10.18 -0.29
N GLU A 9 -6.64 11.03 -0.98
CA GLU A 9 -5.89 10.66 -2.19
C GLU A 9 -4.73 9.71 -1.89
N GLU A 10 -4.07 9.87 -0.74
CA GLU A 10 -2.97 9.00 -0.31
C GLU A 10 -3.50 7.61 0.07
N VAL A 11 -4.65 7.55 0.74
CA VAL A 11 -5.35 6.28 1.02
C VAL A 11 -5.79 5.62 -0.29
N ALA A 12 -6.33 6.38 -1.24
CA ALA A 12 -6.71 5.86 -2.55
C ALA A 12 -5.51 5.26 -3.30
N ASP A 13 -4.34 5.90 -3.25
CA ASP A 13 -3.10 5.37 -3.84
C ASP A 13 -2.67 4.05 -3.17
N ILE A 14 -2.69 3.95 -1.84
CA ILE A 14 -2.37 2.70 -1.12
C ILE A 14 -3.30 1.56 -1.58
N VAL A 15 -4.59 1.83 -1.76
CA VAL A 15 -5.55 0.81 -2.24
C VAL A 15 -5.32 0.47 -3.71
N ASN A 16 -5.04 1.46 -4.56
CA ASN A 16 -4.72 1.23 -5.97
C ASN A 16 -3.47 0.36 -6.14
N THR A 17 -2.43 0.59 -5.35
CA THR A 17 -1.23 -0.26 -5.36
C THR A 17 -1.51 -1.68 -4.88
N LEU A 18 -2.39 -1.87 -3.89
CA LEU A 18 -2.85 -3.21 -3.47
C LEU A 18 -3.59 -3.92 -4.61
N MET A 19 -4.55 -3.25 -5.23
CA MET A 19 -5.31 -3.78 -6.36
C MET A 19 -4.43 -4.15 -7.55
N LEU A 20 -3.38 -3.37 -7.78
CA LEU A 20 -2.43 -3.58 -8.86
C LEU A 20 -1.58 -4.83 -8.61
N VAL A 21 -1.02 -4.99 -7.41
CA VAL A 21 -0.24 -6.21 -7.08
C VAL A 21 -1.08 -7.46 -7.06
N LYS A 22 -2.34 -7.40 -6.62
CA LYS A 22 -3.24 -8.56 -6.70
C LYS A 22 -3.51 -9.00 -8.14
N ARG A 23 -3.42 -8.08 -9.11
CA ARG A 23 -3.57 -8.38 -10.54
C ARG A 23 -2.27 -8.78 -11.20
N ASP A 24 -1.19 -8.07 -10.89
CA ASP A 24 0.14 -8.31 -11.41
C ASP A 24 1.21 -8.13 -10.32
N PRO A 25 1.63 -9.26 -9.70
CA PRO A 25 2.64 -9.25 -8.65
C PRO A 25 4.01 -8.72 -9.11
N THR A 26 4.31 -8.74 -10.41
CA THR A 26 5.61 -8.29 -10.94
C THR A 26 5.81 -6.78 -10.79
N THR A 27 4.71 -6.03 -10.59
CA THR A 27 4.75 -4.58 -10.36
C THR A 27 5.16 -4.21 -8.94
N ALA A 28 5.21 -5.15 -7.99
CA ALA A 28 5.42 -4.84 -6.57
C ALA A 28 6.68 -4.02 -6.29
N GLU A 29 7.76 -4.27 -7.02
CA GLU A 29 9.04 -3.57 -6.85
C GLU A 29 9.01 -2.10 -7.28
N ASN A 30 7.97 -1.67 -8.00
CA ASN A 30 7.77 -0.27 -8.39
C ASN A 30 6.85 0.50 -7.42
N LEU A 31 6.27 -0.16 -6.41
CA LEU A 31 5.17 0.35 -5.59
C LEU A 31 5.57 0.66 -4.14
N TYR A 32 6.82 1.08 -3.94
CA TYR A 32 7.32 1.57 -2.66
C TYR A 32 6.91 3.02 -2.39
N GLN A 33 7.33 3.56 -1.25
CA GLN A 33 7.06 4.94 -0.85
C GLN A 33 7.64 5.95 -1.86
N THR A 34 6.88 6.99 -2.20
CA THR A 34 7.30 8.02 -3.17
C THR A 34 8.25 9.07 -2.59
N ASP A 35 8.34 9.17 -1.26
CA ASP A 35 9.16 10.13 -0.52
C ASP A 35 10.57 9.59 -0.20
N LYS A 36 10.87 8.34 -0.55
CA LYS A 36 12.17 7.70 -0.33
C LYS A 36 12.67 6.98 -1.58
N SER A 37 13.99 6.74 -1.61
CA SER A 37 14.60 5.89 -2.62
C SER A 37 14.02 4.48 -2.57
N ASN A 38 13.76 3.91 -3.75
CA ASN A 38 13.26 2.56 -3.89
C ASN A 38 14.31 1.54 -3.41
N PRO A 39 14.01 0.68 -2.42
CA PRO A 39 14.97 -0.31 -1.93
C PRO A 39 15.32 -1.38 -2.97
N ALA A 40 14.47 -1.62 -3.98
CA ALA A 40 14.73 -2.55 -5.07
C ALA A 40 15.59 -1.94 -6.20
N GLY A 41 16.01 -0.67 -6.08
CA GLY A 41 16.81 0.03 -7.10
C GLY A 41 16.06 0.33 -8.39
N LYS A 42 14.73 0.15 -8.40
CA LYS A 42 13.85 0.47 -9.53
C LYS A 42 13.21 1.86 -9.40
N GLU A 43 12.59 2.32 -10.47
CA GLU A 43 11.74 3.51 -10.42
C GLU A 43 10.54 3.27 -9.50
N THR A 44 10.30 4.15 -8.53
CA THR A 44 9.03 4.17 -7.79
C THR A 44 7.97 4.90 -8.61
N TRP A 45 6.83 4.26 -8.84
CA TRP A 45 5.74 4.84 -9.62
C TRP A 45 4.95 5.88 -8.82
N SER A 46 4.60 6.98 -9.48
CA SER A 46 3.67 7.99 -8.97
C SER A 46 2.25 7.43 -8.88
N ALA A 47 1.37 8.08 -8.11
CA ALA A 47 -0.03 7.69 -8.01
C ALA A 47 -0.73 7.65 -9.38
N ASP A 48 -0.43 8.61 -10.26
CA ASP A 48 -1.01 8.66 -11.61
C ASP A 48 -0.58 7.46 -12.46
N LYS A 49 0.72 7.09 -12.41
CA LYS A 49 1.24 5.92 -13.12
C LYS A 49 0.64 4.63 -12.59
N VAL A 50 0.43 4.52 -11.28
CA VAL A 50 -0.28 3.37 -10.68
C VAL A 50 -1.70 3.26 -11.21
N LYS A 51 -2.43 4.38 -11.31
CA LYS A 51 -3.79 4.39 -11.88
C LYS A 51 -3.78 3.98 -13.36
N GLU A 52 -2.83 4.47 -14.13
CA GLU A 52 -2.66 4.09 -15.54
C GLU A 52 -2.39 2.59 -15.70
N GLU A 53 -1.40 2.05 -14.99
CA GLU A 53 -1.05 0.63 -15.01
C GLU A 53 -2.20 -0.25 -14.55
N LEU A 54 -2.95 0.20 -13.54
CA LEU A 54 -4.13 -0.51 -13.07
C LEU A 54 -5.22 -0.55 -14.16
N ARG A 55 -5.47 0.54 -14.89
CA ARG A 55 -6.40 0.55 -16.06
C ARG A 55 -5.91 -0.38 -17.17
N ASN A 56 -4.61 -0.33 -17.49
CA ASN A 56 -4.00 -1.17 -18.52
C ASN A 56 -4.13 -2.67 -18.21
N LYS A 57 -4.18 -3.02 -16.92
CA LYS A 57 -4.36 -4.41 -16.44
C LYS A 57 -5.83 -4.75 -16.10
N GLY A 58 -6.78 -3.97 -16.62
CA GLY A 58 -8.22 -4.24 -16.48
C GLY A 58 -8.81 -3.95 -15.09
N GLY A 59 -8.11 -3.18 -14.26
CA GLY A 59 -8.61 -2.67 -12.99
C GLY A 59 -9.31 -1.32 -13.12
N THR A 60 -10.11 -0.98 -12.12
CA THR A 60 -10.75 0.33 -12.00
C THR A 60 -10.10 1.06 -10.83
N PRO A 61 -9.28 2.10 -11.09
CA PRO A 61 -8.67 2.86 -10.02
C PRO A 61 -9.70 3.61 -9.20
N ILE A 62 -9.39 3.76 -7.92
CA ILE A 62 -10.14 4.59 -6.99
C ILE A 62 -9.52 5.99 -7.02
N ASP A 63 -10.34 7.00 -7.33
CA ASP A 63 -9.91 8.40 -7.35
C ASP A 63 -10.11 9.11 -6.01
N SER A 64 -11.14 8.72 -5.27
CA SER A 64 -11.44 9.24 -3.94
C SER A 64 -12.05 8.17 -3.05
N ILE A 65 -11.84 8.31 -1.74
CA ILE A 65 -12.38 7.40 -0.74
C ILE A 65 -13.64 8.03 -0.17
N SER A 66 -14.79 7.39 -0.39
CA SER A 66 -16.09 7.84 0.13
C SER A 66 -16.53 7.03 1.35
N ASP A 67 -16.11 5.77 1.45
CA ASP A 67 -16.51 4.88 2.54
C ASP A 67 -15.39 3.90 2.91
N ILE A 68 -15.20 3.69 4.21
CA ILE A 68 -14.30 2.67 4.78
C ILE A 68 -15.04 1.97 5.90
N SER A 69 -15.10 0.64 5.84
CA SER A 69 -15.59 -0.20 6.93
C SER A 69 -14.61 -1.32 7.26
N ILE A 70 -14.56 -1.71 8.53
CA ILE A 70 -13.62 -2.71 9.05
C ILE A 70 -14.41 -3.78 9.77
N SER A 71 -14.19 -5.03 9.37
CA SER A 71 -14.68 -6.21 10.09
C SER A 71 -13.58 -6.71 11.02
N ALA A 72 -13.96 -7.11 12.22
CA ALA A 72 -13.04 -7.68 13.20
C ALA A 72 -13.60 -8.97 13.78
N ASP A 73 -12.69 -9.88 14.11
CA ASP A 73 -12.98 -11.02 14.97
C ASP A 73 -12.67 -10.61 16.42
N PHE A 74 -13.73 -10.40 17.20
CA PHE A 74 -13.62 -10.02 18.61
C PHE A 74 -13.23 -11.19 19.51
N GLY A 75 -13.24 -12.43 19.02
CA GLY A 75 -12.69 -13.59 19.74
C GLY A 75 -11.17 -13.58 19.80
N SER A 76 -10.52 -13.22 18.68
CA SER A 76 -9.06 -13.10 18.59
C SER A 76 -8.53 -11.67 18.73
N GLY A 77 -9.40 -10.66 18.74
CA GLY A 77 -9.05 -9.25 18.83
C GLY A 77 -8.39 -8.69 17.58
N LYS A 78 -8.65 -9.28 16.41
CA LYS A 78 -7.97 -8.94 15.14
C LYS A 78 -8.95 -8.45 14.09
N SER A 79 -8.54 -7.41 13.35
CA SER A 79 -9.23 -7.03 12.11
C SER A 79 -9.08 -8.15 11.08
N THR A 80 -10.17 -8.48 10.38
CA THR A 80 -10.21 -9.54 9.38
C THR A 80 -10.27 -8.96 7.98
N THR A 81 -11.22 -8.05 7.74
CA THR A 81 -11.50 -7.48 6.42
C THR A 81 -11.57 -5.96 6.50
N VAL A 82 -10.93 -5.30 5.54
CA VAL A 82 -11.04 -3.86 5.31
C VAL A 82 -11.80 -3.68 4.00
N THR A 83 -12.92 -2.99 4.04
CA THR A 83 -13.75 -2.71 2.88
C THR A 83 -13.68 -1.24 2.55
N ILE A 84 -13.31 -0.90 1.31
CA ILE A 84 -13.13 0.47 0.85
C ILE A 84 -13.92 0.65 -0.44
N ASN A 85 -14.84 1.61 -0.45
CA ASN A 85 -15.78 1.84 -1.57
C ASN A 85 -16.44 0.54 -2.08
N GLY A 86 -16.81 -0.36 -1.16
CA GLY A 86 -17.43 -1.66 -1.46
C GLY A 86 -16.47 -2.78 -1.89
N GLN A 87 -15.16 -2.53 -1.99
CA GLN A 87 -14.16 -3.54 -2.27
C GLN A 87 -13.52 -4.07 -0.99
N GLY A 88 -13.63 -5.38 -0.76
CA GLY A 88 -13.06 -6.04 0.43
C GLY A 88 -11.63 -6.54 0.22
N PHE A 89 -10.78 -6.29 1.21
CA PHE A 89 -9.39 -6.75 1.28
C PHE A 89 -9.14 -7.41 2.63
N SER A 90 -8.24 -8.38 2.72
CA SER A 90 -7.83 -8.86 4.05
C SER A 90 -7.07 -7.76 4.79
N ALA A 91 -7.30 -7.66 6.09
CA ALA A 91 -6.62 -6.66 6.92
C ALA A 91 -5.09 -6.84 6.92
N ALA A 92 -4.62 -8.08 6.76
CA ALA A 92 -3.20 -8.38 6.65
C ALA A 92 -2.59 -7.83 5.35
N GLU A 93 -3.18 -8.12 4.19
CA GLU A 93 -2.71 -7.60 2.90
C GLU A 93 -2.75 -6.06 2.87
N PHE A 94 -3.82 -5.47 3.42
CA PHE A 94 -3.93 -4.02 3.52
C PHE A 94 -2.82 -3.44 4.40
N LYS A 95 -2.57 -4.01 5.58
CA LYS A 95 -1.49 -3.58 6.49
C LYS A 95 -0.12 -3.68 5.83
N ASP A 96 0.17 -4.77 5.14
CA ASP A 96 1.45 -4.96 4.48
C ASP A 96 1.65 -3.94 3.36
N ARG A 97 0.61 -3.70 2.55
CA ARG A 97 0.67 -2.66 1.52
C ARG A 97 0.83 -1.26 2.11
N PHE A 98 0.05 -0.94 3.14
CA PHE A 98 0.12 0.32 3.86
C PHE A 98 1.54 0.60 4.32
N ASN A 99 2.21 -0.39 4.93
CA ASN A 99 3.58 -0.24 5.41
C ASN A 99 4.61 0.01 4.29
N LEU A 100 4.35 -0.46 3.07
CA LEU A 100 5.25 -0.29 1.94
C LEU A 100 5.03 1.02 1.17
N ARG A 101 3.81 1.54 1.16
CA ARG A 101 3.42 2.66 0.29
C ARG A 101 3.10 3.96 1.03
N ALA A 102 2.67 3.90 2.30
CA ALA A 102 2.29 5.11 3.03
C ALA A 102 3.50 6.07 3.17
N PRO A 103 3.33 7.37 2.85
CA PRO A 103 4.40 8.37 3.00
C PRO A 103 4.81 8.51 4.47
N ALA A 104 6.05 8.90 4.72
CA ALA A 104 6.63 9.11 6.04
C ALA A 104 6.59 7.88 6.98
N ASN A 105 6.28 6.67 6.50
CA ASN A 105 6.40 5.47 7.32
C ASN A 105 7.88 5.26 7.68
N ILE A 106 8.21 5.28 8.98
CA ILE A 106 9.56 5.02 9.48
C ILE A 106 9.73 3.50 9.54
N GLN A 107 10.34 2.94 8.49
CA GLN A 107 10.87 1.59 8.58
C GLN A 107 12.24 1.65 9.27
N ILE A 108 12.32 1.14 10.50
CA ILE A 108 13.61 0.85 11.13
C ILE A 108 14.17 -0.38 10.41
N VAL A 109 14.96 -0.15 9.37
CA VAL A 109 15.81 -1.20 8.82
C VAL A 109 16.89 -1.46 9.86
N GLY A 110 16.76 -2.56 10.60
CA GLY A 110 17.83 -3.02 11.46
C GLY A 110 19.06 -3.26 10.60
N PRO A 111 20.25 -2.73 10.95
CA PRO A 111 21.48 -3.18 10.31
C PRO A 111 21.65 -4.65 10.68
N LEU A 112 21.26 -5.57 9.80
CA LEU A 112 21.83 -6.91 9.81
C LEU A 112 23.29 -6.75 9.37
N PHE A 113 24.10 -6.33 10.35
CA PHE A 113 25.54 -6.37 10.27
C PHE A 113 25.91 -7.86 10.18
N ASN A 114 26.02 -8.37 8.96
CA ASN A 114 26.55 -9.70 8.74
C ASN A 114 28.05 -9.65 9.02
N VAL A 115 28.44 -9.91 10.27
CA VAL A 115 29.84 -9.92 10.74
C VAL A 115 30.63 -11.14 10.25
N GLU A 116 30.07 -11.97 9.38
CA GLU A 116 30.75 -13.15 8.84
C GLU A 116 31.43 -12.86 7.50
N ARG A 117 32.52 -12.09 7.53
CA ARG A 117 33.67 -12.26 6.64
C ARG A 117 34.91 -11.81 7.42
N GLN A 118 35.57 -12.77 8.07
CA GLN A 118 37.00 -12.70 8.35
C GLN A 118 37.76 -13.38 7.22
#